data_AF-A0A3M1BAF0-F1
#
_entry.id   AF-A0A3M1BAF0-F1
#
_cell.length_a   1.000
_cell.length_b   1.000
_cell.length_c   1.000
_cell.angle_alpha   90.00
_cell.angle_beta   90.00
_cell.angle_gamma   90.00
#
_symmetry.space_group_name_H-M   'P 1'
#
loop_
_entity.id
_entity.type
_entity.pdbx_description
1 polymer ?
#
loop_
_entity_poly.entity_id
_entity_poly.type
_entity_poly.pdbx_seq_one_letter_code
_entity_poly.pdbx_strand_id
1 'polypeptide(L)'
;MIVKTMSVHEVADELCRHWGMSYSHAEALAEALELISDSNGEPIEFDPVAWRCDWSVYDTAVEAVEDLFDEDAIPEDLDEEEAIEMLQDEGRFEHATSHAVVVFTA
;
A
#
# COMPACT_ATOMS: atom_id res chain seq x y z
N MET A 1 -21.97 -1.85 -21.09
CA MET A 1 -20.62 -1.97 -20.50
C MET A 1 -20.63 -3.24 -19.68
N ILE A 2 -19.74 -4.19 -19.94
CA ILE A 2 -19.61 -5.39 -19.12
C ILE A 2 -18.58 -5.04 -18.05
N VAL A 3 -18.99 -4.99 -16.79
CA VAL A 3 -18.08 -4.81 -15.66
C VAL A 3 -17.58 -6.19 -15.27
N LYS A 4 -16.26 -6.36 -15.19
CA LYS A 4 -15.62 -7.60 -14.74
C LYS A 4 -15.13 -7.38 -13.30
N THR A 5 -15.60 -8.20 -12.37
CA THR A 5 -14.99 -8.29 -11.04
C THR A 5 -13.68 -9.05 -11.16
N MET A 6 -12.62 -8.54 -10.55
CA MET A 6 -11.31 -9.16 -10.51
C MET A 6 -11.05 -9.70 -9.10
N SER A 7 -10.34 -10.81 -9.02
CA SER A 7 -9.77 -11.30 -7.75
C SER A 7 -8.49 -10.53 -7.39
N VAL A 8 -8.08 -10.59 -6.12
CA VAL A 8 -6.79 -10.05 -5.63
C VAL A 8 -5.63 -10.47 -6.52
N HIS A 9 -5.53 -11.74 -6.89
CA HIS A 9 -4.45 -12.24 -7.75
C HIS A 9 -4.49 -11.65 -9.17
N GLU A 10 -5.68 -11.43 -9.75
CA GLU A 10 -5.80 -10.79 -11.06
C GLU A 10 -5.40 -9.32 -11.00
N VAL A 11 -5.76 -8.63 -9.91
CA VAL A 11 -5.33 -7.25 -9.67
C VAL A 11 -3.81 -7.17 -9.51
N ALA A 12 -3.22 -8.06 -8.72
CA ALA A 12 -1.77 -8.14 -8.52
C ALA A 12 -1.02 -8.41 -9.84
N ASP A 13 -1.54 -9.31 -10.68
CA ASP A 13 -0.99 -9.58 -12.02
C ASP A 13 -0.98 -8.32 -12.91
N GLU A 14 -2.07 -7.55 -12.91
CA GLU A 14 -2.14 -6.31 -13.68
C GLU A 14 -1.20 -5.23 -13.11
N LEU A 15 -1.13 -5.08 -11.78
CA LEU A 15 -0.21 -4.16 -11.12
C LEU A 15 1.25 -4.47 -11.46
N CYS A 16 1.64 -5.75 -11.45
CA CYS A 16 2.97 -6.19 -11.90
C CYS A 16 3.25 -5.77 -13.34
N ARG A 17 2.28 -5.94 -14.25
CA ARG A 17 2.44 -5.57 -15.67
C ARG A 17 2.51 -4.07 -15.88
N HIS A 18 1.72 -3.30 -15.15
CA HIS A 18 1.59 -1.86 -15.35
C HIS A 18 2.68 -1.05 -14.66
N TRP A 19 3.09 -1.45 -13.44
CA TRP A 19 4.01 -0.67 -12.60
C TRP A 19 5.37 -1.32 -12.44
N GLY A 20 5.52 -2.59 -12.85
CA GLY A 20 6.76 -3.33 -12.65
C GLY A 20 7.03 -3.69 -11.19
N MET A 21 5.99 -3.70 -10.35
CA MET A 21 6.09 -4.11 -8.94
C MET A 21 6.52 -5.57 -8.82
N SER A 22 7.13 -5.91 -7.69
CA SER A 22 7.21 -7.30 -7.26
C SER A 22 5.80 -7.86 -7.04
N TYR A 23 5.63 -9.17 -7.22
CA TYR A 23 4.33 -9.80 -6.99
C TYR A 23 3.85 -9.62 -5.55
N SER A 24 4.76 -9.71 -4.57
CA SER A 24 4.43 -9.53 -3.15
C SER A 24 3.93 -8.12 -2.84
N HIS A 25 4.51 -7.08 -3.45
CA HIS A 25 4.01 -5.72 -3.29
C HIS A 25 2.67 -5.50 -3.99
N ALA A 26 2.53 -6.05 -5.21
CA ALA A 26 1.29 -5.95 -5.97
C ALA A 26 0.14 -6.69 -5.26
N GLU A 27 0.42 -7.85 -4.66
CA GLU A 27 -0.52 -8.61 -3.85
C GLU A 27 -0.90 -7.84 -2.58
N ALA A 28 0.07 -7.27 -1.86
CA ALA A 28 -0.22 -6.46 -0.67
C ALA A 28 -1.11 -5.25 -0.96
N LEU A 29 -0.87 -4.53 -2.06
CA LEU A 29 -1.75 -3.43 -2.47
C LEU A 29 -3.14 -3.94 -2.88
N ALA A 30 -3.22 -5.05 -3.61
CA ALA A 30 -4.50 -5.63 -4.00
C ALA A 30 -5.32 -6.10 -2.78
N GLU A 31 -4.67 -6.67 -1.76
CA GLU A 31 -5.31 -7.05 -0.49
C GLU A 31 -5.80 -5.82 0.29
N ALA A 32 -4.99 -4.75 0.34
CA ALA A 32 -5.40 -3.49 0.96
C ALA A 32 -6.65 -2.90 0.30
N LEU A 33 -6.69 -2.90 -1.04
CA LEU A 33 -7.84 -2.39 -1.79
C LEU A 33 -9.09 -3.25 -1.63
N GLU A 34 -8.95 -4.57 -1.56
CA GLU A 34 -10.07 -5.46 -1.24
C GLU A 34 -10.61 -5.18 0.17
N LEU A 35 -9.73 -4.98 1.15
CA LEU A 35 -10.14 -4.62 2.52
C LEU A 35 -10.89 -3.29 2.56
N ILE A 36 -10.42 -2.28 1.82
CA ILE A 36 -11.11 -0.98 1.69
C ILE A 36 -12.47 -1.17 1.02
N SER A 37 -12.55 -1.94 -0.08
CA SER A 37 -13.78 -2.26 -0.79
C SER A 37 -14.81 -2.92 0.13
N ASP A 38 -14.39 -3.94 0.89
CA ASP A 38 -15.22 -4.64 1.86
C ASP A 38 -15.69 -3.72 3.00
N SER A 39 -14.82 -2.82 3.48
CA SER A 39 -15.17 -1.87 4.55
C SER A 39 -16.18 -0.82 4.11
N ASN A 40 -16.11 -0.37 2.86
CA ASN A 40 -16.99 0.64 2.27
C ASN A 40 -18.31 0.03 1.75
N GLY A 41 -18.35 -1.29 1.55
CA GLY A 41 -19.52 -2.00 1.02
C GLY A 41 -19.79 -1.75 -0.47
N GLU A 42 -18.85 -1.11 -1.17
CA GLU A 42 -18.92 -0.82 -2.60
C GLU A 42 -17.61 -1.24 -3.30
N PRO A 43 -17.68 -1.93 -4.45
CA PRO A 43 -16.49 -2.31 -5.21
C PRO A 43 -15.66 -1.09 -5.63
N ILE A 44 -14.35 -1.18 -5.48
CA ILE A 44 -13.42 -0.17 -6.00
C ILE A 44 -13.20 -0.41 -7.50
N GLU A 45 -13.23 0.67 -8.29
CA GLU A 45 -12.86 0.62 -9.71
C GLU A 45 -11.34 0.45 -9.86
N PHE A 46 -10.94 -0.50 -10.69
CA PHE A 46 -9.53 -0.71 -11.01
C PHE A 46 -8.98 0.47 -11.84
N ASP A 47 -8.23 1.36 -11.17
CA ASP A 47 -7.55 2.50 -11.79
C ASP A 47 -6.05 2.50 -11.42
N PRO A 48 -5.20 1.80 -12.18
CA PRO A 48 -3.78 1.72 -11.90
C PRO A 48 -3.06 3.05 -12.14
N VAL A 49 -3.70 4.12 -12.61
CA VAL A 49 -3.04 5.43 -12.65
C VAL A 49 -3.30 6.17 -11.35
N ALA A 50 -4.57 6.25 -10.93
CA ALA A 50 -4.94 6.88 -9.66
C ALA A 50 -4.24 6.20 -8.48
N TRP A 51 -4.25 4.87 -8.47
CA TRP A 51 -3.68 4.09 -7.38
C TRP A 51 -2.18 4.33 -7.20
N ARG A 52 -1.46 4.63 -8.29
CA ARG A 52 -0.02 4.93 -8.23
C ARG A 52 0.26 6.30 -7.63
N CYS A 53 -0.71 7.20 -7.75
CA CYS A 53 -0.64 8.53 -7.16
C CYS A 53 -1.07 8.52 -5.69
N ASP A 54 -1.94 7.58 -5.31
CA ASP A 54 -2.55 7.53 -3.98
C ASP A 54 -1.77 6.62 -3.01
N TRP A 55 -1.07 5.59 -3.52
CA TRP A 55 -0.35 4.65 -2.67
C TRP A 55 1.10 4.39 -3.11
N SER A 56 1.94 4.14 -2.12
CA SER A 56 3.27 3.55 -2.26
C SER A 56 3.35 2.24 -1.49
N VAL A 57 4.24 1.35 -1.92
CA VAL A 57 4.49 0.06 -1.27
C VAL A 57 5.98 -0.10 -1.05
N TYR A 58 6.36 -0.42 0.20
CA TYR A 58 7.74 -0.55 0.67
C TYR A 58 7.97 -1.96 1.20
N ASP A 59 9.23 -2.40 1.30
CA ASP A 59 9.54 -3.72 1.89
C ASP A 59 9.32 -3.70 3.41
N THR A 60 9.55 -2.56 4.05
CA THR A 60 9.43 -2.36 5.50
C THR A 60 8.77 -1.04 5.86
N ALA A 61 8.29 -0.92 7.10
CA ALA A 61 7.73 0.32 7.60
C ALA A 61 8.84 1.37 7.85
N VAL A 62 10.02 0.91 8.26
CA VAL A 62 11.20 1.77 8.43
C VAL A 62 11.57 2.47 7.12
N GLU A 63 11.63 1.73 6.01
CA GLU A 63 11.93 2.30 4.68
C GLU A 63 10.87 3.34 4.27
N ALA A 64 9.60 3.07 4.56
CA ALA A 64 8.52 4.03 4.30
C ALA A 64 8.67 5.32 5.12
N VAL A 65 9.05 5.22 6.40
CA VAL A 65 9.29 6.39 7.25
C VAL A 65 10.49 7.19 6.76
N GLU A 66 11.59 6.53 6.39
CA GLU A 66 12.80 7.18 5.85
C GLU A 66 12.53 7.96 4.56
N ASP A 67 11.62 7.50 3.70
CA ASP A 67 11.27 8.18 2.45
C ASP A 67 10.27 9.33 2.65
N LEU A 68 9.37 9.21 3.63
CA LEU A 68 8.23 10.13 3.81
C LEU A 68 8.44 11.22 4.85
N PHE A 69 9.37 11.04 5.79
CA PHE A 69 9.58 11.96 6.91
C PHE A 69 10.92 12.68 6.81
N ASP A 70 10.99 13.87 7.42
CA ASP A 70 12.26 14.58 7.56
C ASP A 70 13.18 13.81 8.52
N GLU A 71 14.47 13.71 8.17
CA GLU A 71 15.50 13.00 8.96
C GLU A 71 15.50 13.39 10.45
N ASP A 72 15.27 14.67 10.76
CA ASP A 72 15.23 15.19 12.14
C ASP A 72 14.02 14.68 12.97
N ALA A 73 12.99 14.14 12.30
CA ALA A 73 11.79 13.59 12.93
C ALA A 73 11.86 12.07 13.13
N ILE A 74 12.90 11.40 12.58
CA ILE A 74 13.06 9.96 12.62
C ILE A 74 13.92 9.57 13.84
N PRO A 75 13.43 8.71 14.74
CA PRO A 75 14.24 8.15 15.82
C PRO A 75 15.47 7.39 15.31
N GLU A 76 16.64 7.58 15.93
CA GLU A 76 17.88 6.92 15.49
C GLU A 76 17.83 5.37 15.55
N ASP A 77 17.04 4.81 16.47
CA ASP A 77 16.90 3.37 16.70
C ASP A 77 15.50 2.87 16.27
N LEU A 78 14.88 3.51 15.27
CA LEU A 78 13.54 3.18 14.80
C LEU A 78 13.41 1.70 14.41
N ASP A 79 12.43 1.02 14.99
CA ASP A 79 12.06 -0.35 14.62
C ASP A 79 10.75 -0.41 13.81
N GLU A 80 10.38 -1.61 13.34
CA GLU A 80 9.18 -1.82 12.52
C GLU A 80 7.89 -1.45 13.25
N GLU A 81 7.78 -1.72 14.55
CA GLU A 81 6.56 -1.47 15.30
C GLU A 81 6.38 0.04 15.52
N GLU A 82 7.45 0.73 15.91
CA GLU A 82 7.49 2.18 16.04
C GLU A 82 7.25 2.88 14.69
N ALA A 83 7.81 2.36 13.60
CA ALA A 83 7.60 2.92 12.27
C ALA A 83 6.13 2.80 11.81
N ILE A 84 5.48 1.67 12.10
CA ILE A 84 4.05 1.50 11.84
C ILE A 84 3.23 2.49 12.67
N GLU A 85 3.55 2.67 13.95
CA GLU A 85 2.87 3.63 14.83
C GLU A 85 2.99 5.06 14.27
N MET A 86 4.19 5.47 13.84
CA MET A 86 4.41 6.78 13.20
C MET A 86 3.57 6.97 11.94
N LEU A 87 3.52 5.95 11.07
CA LEU A 87 2.70 6.00 9.84
C LEU A 87 1.20 6.05 10.16
N GLN A 88 0.75 5.38 11.22
CA GLN A 88 -0.64 5.43 11.68
C GLN A 88 -1.01 6.80 12.25
N ASP A 89 -0.13 7.40 13.05
CA ASP A 89 -0.34 8.71 13.67
C ASP A 89 -0.47 9.83 12.62
N GLU A 90 0.30 9.75 11.52
CA GLU A 90 0.18 10.65 10.37
C GLU A 90 -0.95 10.28 9.41
N GLY A 91 -1.70 9.20 9.67
CA GLY A 91 -2.79 8.73 8.82
C GLY A 91 -2.34 8.24 7.44
N ARG A 92 -1.08 7.78 7.32
CA ARG A 92 -0.48 7.27 6.09
C ARG A 92 -0.45 5.75 6.03
N PHE A 93 -0.60 5.04 7.13
CA PHE A 93 -0.62 3.58 7.15
C PHE A 93 -1.95 3.01 6.64
N GLU A 94 -1.89 2.08 5.69
CA GLU A 94 -3.08 1.35 5.21
C GLU A 94 -3.01 -0.14 5.56
N HIS A 95 -1.96 -0.83 5.13
CA HIS A 95 -1.87 -2.28 5.28
C HIS A 95 -0.42 -2.75 5.40
N ALA A 96 -0.20 -3.84 6.14
CA ALA A 96 1.10 -4.50 6.21
C ALA A 96 0.96 -6.01 6.09
N THR A 97 1.88 -6.60 5.34
CA THR A 97 2.07 -8.05 5.23
C THR A 97 3.44 -8.42 5.81
N SER A 98 3.81 -9.69 5.73
CA SER A 98 5.16 -10.14 6.11
C SER A 98 6.28 -9.65 5.18
N HIS A 99 5.95 -9.06 4.02
CA HIS A 99 6.93 -8.70 2.99
C HIS A 99 6.68 -7.33 2.35
N ALA A 100 5.69 -6.57 2.84
CA ALA A 100 5.32 -5.30 2.23
C ALA A 100 4.53 -4.42 3.20
N VAL A 101 4.73 -3.12 3.12
CA VAL A 101 3.94 -2.09 3.80
C VAL A 101 3.34 -1.16 2.76
N VAL A 102 2.01 -1.03 2.78
CA VAL A 102 1.23 -0.17 1.88
C VAL A 102 0.88 1.11 2.65
N VAL A 103 1.25 2.25 2.07
CA VAL A 103 1.02 3.56 2.65
C VAL A 103 0.34 4.50 1.66
N PHE A 104 -0.43 5.42 2.18
CA PHE A 104 -1.10 6.50 1.45
C PHE A 104 -0.15 7.70 1.27
N THR A 105 -0.07 8.23 0.05
CA THR A 105 0.91 9.24 -0.35
C THR A 105 0.34 10.62 -0.65
N ALA A 106 -0.98 10.80 -0.56
CA ALA A 106 -1.61 12.11 -0.83
C ALA A 106 -1.44 13.14 0.30
#